data_AF-A0A967TF00-F1
#
_entry.id   AF-A0A967TF00-F1
#
_cell.length_a   1.000
_cell.length_b   1.000
_cell.length_c   1.000
_cell.angle_alpha   90.00
_cell.angle_beta   90.00
_cell.angle_gamma   90.00
#
_symmetry.space_group_name_H-M   'P 1'
#
loop_
_entity.id
_entity.type
_entity.pdbx_description
1 polymer ?
#
loop_
_entity_poly.entity_id
_entity_poly.type
_entity_poly.pdbx_seq_one_letter_code
_entity_poly.pdbx_strand_id
1 'polypeptide(L)' 'NTSPGYERMTCSVCGSLFGGRTSSEPKIAAIRMGSLDDPDAFTPKMHLYTSSQVS' A
#
# COMPACT_ATOMS: atom_id res chain seq x y z
N ASN A 1 13.23 -2.21 4.62
CA ASN A 1 11.86 -1.81 4.24
C ASN A 1 11.79 -1.43 2.75
N THR A 2 12.43 -2.22 1.89
CA THR A 2 12.55 -1.95 0.45
C THR A 2 12.17 -3.24 -0.27
N SER A 3 11.25 -3.12 -1.21
CA SER A 3 10.80 -4.21 -2.08
C SER A 3 11.31 -3.86 -3.47
N PRO A 4 12.34 -4.54 -4.00
CA PRO A 4 12.91 -4.22 -5.30
C PRO A 4 11.83 -4.20 -6.39
N GLY A 5 11.83 -3.17 -7.25
CA GLY A 5 10.83 -3.02 -8.31
C GLY A 5 9.45 -2.54 -7.86
N TYR A 6 9.27 -2.18 -6.58
CA TYR A 6 8.06 -1.55 -6.06
C TYR A 6 8.32 -0.09 -5.65
N GLU A 7 7.69 0.82 -6.38
CA GLU A 7 7.74 2.24 -6.11
C GLU A 7 6.64 2.64 -5.11
N ARG A 8 7.02 3.25 -3.99
CA ARG A 8 6.11 3.75 -2.97
C ARG A 8 5.76 5.21 -3.25
N MET A 9 4.46 5.53 -3.21
CA MET A 9 3.96 6.89 -3.38
C MET A 9 3.74 7.52 -2.00
N THR A 10 4.55 8.52 -1.65
CA THR A 10 4.53 9.19 -0.34
C THR A 10 4.26 10.68 -0.48
N CYS A 11 3.57 11.28 0.49
CA CYS A 11 3.45 12.74 0.59
C CYS A 11 4.82 13.35 0.83
N SER A 12 5.21 14.35 0.03
CA SER A 12 6.45 15.10 0.24
C SER A 12 6.42 16.04 1.46
N VAL A 13 5.23 16.34 1.99
CA VAL A 13 5.06 17.25 3.13
C VAL A 13 5.05 16.50 4.46
N CYS A 14 4.16 15.51 4.60
CA CYS A 14 3.96 14.79 5.88
C CYS A 14 4.53 13.37 5.90
N GLY A 15 5.02 12.86 4.77
CA GLY A 15 5.59 11.51 4.68
C GLY A 15 4.56 10.36 4.63
N SER A 16 3.26 10.64 4.70
CA SER A 16 2.21 9.61 4.62
C SER A 16 2.32 8.79 3.33
N LEU A 17 2.21 7.46 3.45
CA LEU A 17 2.18 6.53 2.33
C LEU A 17 0.76 6.42 1.78
N PHE A 18 0.55 6.76 0.51
CA PHE A 18 -0.75 6.66 -0.17
C PHE A 18 -0.91 5.38 -0.97
N GLY A 19 0.21 4.77 -1.39
CA GLY A 19 0.15 3.60 -2.25
C GLY A 19 1.49 3.25 -2.87
N GLY A 20 1.41 2.54 -3.99
CA GLY A 20 2.57 2.23 -4.80
C GLY A 20 2.22 1.48 -6.07
N ARG A 21 3.22 1.29 -6.92
CA ARG A 21 3.12 0.59 -8.19
C ARG A 21 4.31 -0.35 -8.37
N THR A 22 4.11 -1.40 -9.14
CA THR A 22 5.18 -2.29 -9.56
C THR A 22 5.36 -2.22 -11.07
N SER A 23 6.62 -2.25 -11.53
CA SER A 23 6.92 -2.24 -12.95
C SER A 23 6.49 -3.53 -13.66
N SER A 24 6.30 -4.64 -12.95
CA SER A 24 5.84 -5.90 -13.54
C SER A 24 4.36 -5.87 -13.93
N GLU A 25 3.55 -5.03 -13.27
CA GLU A 25 2.10 -4.93 -13.48
C GLU A 25 1.68 -3.46 -13.63
N PRO A 26 2.04 -2.79 -14.74
CA PRO A 26 1.89 -1.35 -14.90
C PRO A 26 0.44 -0.85 -14.91
N LYS A 27 -0.53 -1.77 -15.07
CA LYS A 27 -1.97 -1.47 -15.03
C LYS A 27 -2.57 -1.61 -13.62
N ILE A 28 -1.77 -2.00 -12.63
CA ILE A 28 -2.22 -2.20 -11.25
C ILE A 28 -1.53 -1.18 -10.34
N ALA A 29 -2.32 -0.50 -9.50
CA ALA A 29 -1.85 0.36 -8.43
C ALA A 29 -2.38 -0.15 -7.09
N ALA A 30 -1.52 -0.14 -6.07
CA ALA A 30 -1.96 -0.36 -4.70
C ALA A 30 -2.28 0.99 -4.05
N ILE A 31 -3.40 1.07 -3.36
CA ILE A 31 -3.85 2.26 -2.63
C ILE A 31 -4.01 1.90 -1.16
N ARG A 32 -3.59 2.79 -0.26
CA ARG A 32 -3.86 2.65 1.17
C ARG A 32 -5.28 3.11 1.47
N MET A 33 -6.11 2.18 1.93
CA MET A 33 -7.50 2.45 2.31
C MET A 33 -7.62 3.51 3.41
N GLY A 34 -6.74 3.48 4.41
CA GLY A 34 -6.79 4.45 5.53
C GLY A 34 -6.45 5.89 5.16
N SER A 35 -6.10 6.18 3.90
CA SER A 35 -5.94 7.55 3.39
C SER A 35 -7.10 8.02 2.50
N LEU A 36 -8.18 7.24 2.39
CA LEU A 36 -9.39 7.63 1.68
C LEU A 36 -10.37 8.35 2.63
N ASP A 37 -11.23 9.18 2.07
CA ASP A 37 -12.26 9.90 2.85
C ASP A 37 -13.29 8.95 3.49
N ASP A 38 -13.61 7.84 2.81
CA ASP A 38 -14.44 6.75 3.32
C ASP A 38 -13.61 5.44 3.34
N PRO A 39 -12.96 5.12 4.47
CA PRO A 39 -12.16 3.90 4.60
C PRO A 39 -13.02 2.63 4.77
N ASP A 40 -14.30 2.78 5.13
CA ASP A 40 -15.21 1.65 5.41
C ASP A 40 -15.92 1.15 4.15
N ALA A 41 -15.82 1.88 3.03
CA ALA A 41 -16.32 1.49 1.71
C ALA A 41 -15.75 0.15 1.19
N PHE A 42 -14.67 -0.36 1.78
CA PHE A 42 -14.08 -1.64 1.40
C PHE A 42 -13.71 -2.51 2.60
N THR A 43 -14.26 -3.72 2.65
CA THR A 43 -13.88 -4.73 3.64
C THR A 43 -12.67 -5.54 3.18
N PRO A 44 -11.57 -5.60 3.97
CA PRO A 44 -10.42 -6.46 3.67
C PRO A 44 -10.84 -7.91 3.45
N LYS A 45 -10.36 -8.53 2.37
CA LYS A 45 -10.70 -9.92 2.02
C LYS A 45 -9.66 -10.94 2.47
N MET A 46 -8.46 -10.47 2.80
CA MET A 46 -7.30 -11.30 3.03
C MET A 46 -6.27 -10.58 3.89
N HIS A 47 -5.59 -11.34 4.74
CA HIS A 47 -4.43 -10.90 5.50
C HIS A 47 -3.18 -11.54 4.90
N LEU A 48 -2.28 -10.71 4.38
CA LEU A 48 -0.99 -11.13 3.85
C LEU A 48 0.11 -10.87 4.87
N TYR A 49 1.22 -11.60 4.76
CA TYR A 49 2.42 -11.40 5.60
C TYR A 49 2.20 -11.61 7.10
N THR A 50 1.20 -12.41 7.49
CA THR A 50 0.84 -12.65 8.90
C THR A 50 1.95 -13.34 9.70
N SER A 51 2.75 -14.21 9.07
CA SER A 51 3.89 -14.88 9.73
C SER A 51 5.07 -13.95 9.98
N SER A 52 5.24 -12.92 9.15
CA SER A 52 6.30 -11.92 9.28
C SER A 52 5.88 -10.69 10.10
N GLN A 53 4.65 -10.65 10.60
CA GLN A 53 4.14 -9.53 11.38
C GLN A 53 4.70 -9.50 12.82
N VAL A 54 5.18 -10.64 13.32
CA VAL A 54 5.70 -10.75 14.69
C VAL A 54 7.21 -10.53 14.69
N SER A 55 7.63 -9.34 15.08
CA SER A 55 8.98 -9.03 15.59
C SER A 55 8.90 -7.93 16.63
#